data_AF-A0A6G1C1U8-F1
#
_entry.id   AF-A0A6G1C1U8-F1
#
_cell.length_a   1.000
_cell.length_b   1.000
_cell.length_c   1.000
_cell.angle_alpha   90.00
_cell.angle_beta   90.00
_cell.angle_gamma   90.00
#
_symmetry.space_group_name_H-M   'P 1'
#
loop_
_entity.id
_entity.type
_entity.pdbx_description
1 polymer ?
#
loop_
_entity_poly.entity_id
_entity_poly.type
_entity_poly.pdbx_seq_one_letter_code
_entity_poly.pdbx_strand_id
1 'polypeptide(L)'
;MFPHKTCRGEAALARLKAFDGIPPPYDRTKRMVVPDSLKVLRLQLGHKYCLLGQLSKEAWDATIAAWSATTWTEPSAIALMDPNTP
;
A
#
# COMPACT_ATOMS: atom_id res chain seq x y z
N MET A 1 12.30 -3.34 10.15
CA MET A 1 12.95 -3.45 8.82
C MET A 1 13.73 -4.74 8.79
N PHE A 2 13.29 -5.70 7.97
CA PHE A 2 13.88 -7.04 7.92
C PHE A 2 14.72 -7.22 6.64
N PRO A 3 15.78 -8.05 6.67
CA PRO A 3 16.56 -8.38 5.48
C PRO A 3 15.76 -9.29 4.52
N HIS A 4 15.00 -8.68 3.61
CA HIS A 4 14.07 -9.36 2.69
C HIS A 4 14.72 -10.34 1.71
N LYS A 5 16.04 -10.25 1.49
CA LYS A 5 16.78 -11.16 0.58
C LYS A 5 17.15 -12.49 1.22
N THR A 6 17.05 -12.60 2.53
CA THR A 6 17.41 -13.82 3.26
C THR A 6 16.16 -14.66 3.51
N CYS A 7 16.27 -15.99 3.46
CA CYS A 7 15.14 -16.88 3.74
C CYS A 7 14.52 -16.62 5.12
N ARG A 8 15.35 -16.26 6.12
CA ARG A 8 14.87 -15.87 7.46
C ARG A 8 14.07 -14.57 7.44
N GLY A 9 14.51 -13.56 6.68
CA GLY A 9 13.83 -12.28 6.58
C GLY A 9 12.53 -12.36 5.79
N GLU A 10 12.49 -13.19 4.75
CA GLU A 10 11.27 -13.50 4.00
C GLU A 10 10.25 -14.24 4.89
N ALA A 11 10.69 -15.24 5.65
CA ALA A 11 9.83 -15.95 6.61
C ALA A 11 9.29 -15.02 7.72
N ALA A 12 10.04 -13.97 8.09
CA ALA A 12 9.57 -12.96 9.05
C ALA A 12 8.54 -12.01 8.42
N LEU A 13 8.74 -11.60 7.16
CA LEU A 13 7.80 -10.75 6.44
C LEU A 13 6.47 -11.46 6.18
N ALA A 14 6.50 -12.76 5.88
CA ALA A 14 5.30 -13.57 5.68
C ALA A 14 4.37 -13.63 6.92
N ARG A 15 4.88 -13.33 8.12
CA ARG A 15 4.09 -13.29 9.36
C ARG A 15 3.37 -11.97 9.58
N LEU A 16 3.83 -10.89 8.94
CA LEU A 16 3.24 -9.57 9.08
C LEU A 16 2.03 -9.47 8.15
N LYS A 17 0.87 -9.05 8.70
CA LYS A 17 -0.34 -8.76 7.94
C LYS A 17 -0.72 -7.30 8.18
N ALA A 18 -0.90 -6.54 7.11
CA ALA A 18 -1.33 -5.14 7.16
C ALA A 18 -2.66 -5.00 6.40
N PHE A 19 -3.60 -4.27 7.00
CA PHE A 19 -4.93 -4.03 6.46
C PHE A 19 -5.30 -2.56 6.64
N ASP A 20 -6.01 -1.99 5.67
CA ASP A 20 -6.64 -0.68 5.82
C ASP A 20 -8.00 -0.85 6.50
N GLY A 21 -8.10 -0.34 7.74
CA GLY A 21 -9.25 -0.58 8.61
C GLY A 21 -9.13 -1.89 9.39
N ILE A 22 -10.25 -2.36 9.94
CA ILE A 22 -10.30 -3.64 10.67
C ILE A 22 -11.24 -4.59 9.92
N PRO A 23 -10.72 -5.66 9.30
CA PRO A 23 -11.56 -6.66 8.69
C PRO A 23 -12.12 -7.65 9.74
N PRO A 24 -13.34 -8.19 9.53
CA PRO A 24 -13.85 -9.34 10.29
C PRO A 24 -12.90 -10.52 10.02
N PRO A 25 -12.18 -11.10 10.99
CA PRO A 25 -12.54 -11.45 12.37
C PRO A 25 -11.73 -10.72 13.47
N TYR A 26 -10.95 -9.70 13.12
CA TYR A 26 -10.08 -8.96 14.06
C TYR A 26 -10.81 -7.87 14.85
N ASP A 27 -12.12 -7.71 14.64
CA ASP A 27 -12.94 -6.76 15.37
C ASP A 27 -13.07 -7.09 16.86
N ARG A 28 -13.10 -8.40 17.18
CA ARG A 28 -13.31 -8.89 18.55
C ARG A 28 -12.01 -9.11 19.32
N THR A 29 -10.86 -9.05 18.67
CA THR A 29 -9.57 -9.25 19.32
C THR A 29 -9.06 -7.96 19.96
N LYS A 30 -8.43 -8.09 21.14
CA LYS A 30 -7.84 -6.95 21.84
C LYS A 30 -6.69 -6.37 21.02
N ARG A 31 -6.78 -5.08 20.71
CA ARG A 31 -5.77 -4.36 19.94
C ARG A 31 -4.70 -3.83 20.89
N MET A 32 -3.45 -4.17 20.59
CA MET A 32 -2.30 -3.66 21.33
C MET A 32 -1.69 -2.51 20.53
N VAL A 33 -1.31 -1.45 21.23
CA VAL A 33 -0.69 -0.26 20.66
C VAL A 33 0.70 -0.12 21.23
N VAL A 34 1.67 0.24 20.39
CA VAL A 34 3.03 0.53 20.84
C VAL A 34 3.09 2.01 21.25
N PRO A 35 3.21 2.33 22.57
CA PRO A 35 3.09 3.70 23.07
C PRO A 35 4.15 4.63 22.47
N ASP A 36 5.35 4.09 22.31
CA ASP A 36 6.48 4.75 21.66
C ASP A 36 6.15 5.27 20.26
N SER A 37 5.33 4.56 19.47
CA SER A 37 5.02 4.99 18.11
C SER A 37 3.96 6.09 18.01
N LEU A 38 3.40 6.54 19.14
CA LEU A 38 2.30 7.49 19.15
C LEU A 38 2.76 8.92 18.83
N LYS A 39 2.14 9.49 17.79
CA LYS A 39 2.34 10.88 17.39
C LYS A 39 2.21 11.87 18.55
N VAL A 40 1.19 11.71 19.39
CA VAL A 40 0.90 12.65 20.50
C VAL A 40 2.05 12.74 21.49
N LEU A 41 2.79 11.64 21.67
CA LEU A 41 3.90 11.57 22.61
C LEU A 41 5.22 12.03 21.98
N ARG A 42 5.45 11.71 20.70
CA ARG A 42 6.73 11.97 20.03
C ARG A 42 6.81 13.29 19.28
N LEU A 43 5.70 13.82 18.77
CA LEU A 43 5.71 15.04 17.96
C LEU A 43 5.31 16.25 18.81
N GLN A 44 6.16 17.29 18.78
CA GLN A 44 5.85 18.56 19.44
C GLN A 44 4.64 19.26 18.81
N LEU A 45 3.90 19.99 19.64
CA LEU A 45 2.72 20.74 19.21
C LEU A 45 3.15 21.84 18.22
N GLY A 46 2.45 21.93 17.08
CA GLY A 46 2.72 22.93 16.03
C GLY A 46 3.48 22.40 14.81
N HIS A 47 4.05 21.19 14.87
CA HIS A 47 4.71 20.59 13.70
C HIS A 47 3.71 19.92 12.75
N LYS A 48 3.87 20.19 11.45
CA LYS A 48 3.06 19.58 10.39
C LYS A 48 3.38 18.09 10.26
N TYR A 49 2.37 17.30 9.95
CA TYR A 49 2.47 15.86 9.71
C TYR A 49 1.50 15.47 8.60
N CYS A 50 1.76 14.33 7.96
CA CYS A 50 0.92 13.81 6.89
C CYS A 50 0.33 12.47 7.32
N LEU A 51 -0.96 12.28 7.08
CA LEU A 51 -1.59 10.97 7.25
C LEU A 51 -1.32 10.12 6.01
N LEU A 52 -0.96 8.85 6.22
CA LEU A 52 -0.70 7.92 5.13
C LEU A 52 -1.90 7.85 4.16
N GLY A 53 -3.12 7.87 4.69
CA GLY A 53 -4.34 7.84 3.87
C GLY A 53 -4.60 9.11 3.03
N GLN A 54 -3.99 10.25 3.36
CA GLN A 54 -4.06 11.46 2.51
C GLN A 54 -3.03 11.36 1.39
N LEU A 55 -1.78 11.04 1.75
CA LEU A 55 -0.69 10.86 0.79
C LEU A 55 -0.98 9.74 -0.23
N SER A 56 -1.54 8.63 0.24
CA SER A 56 -1.82 7.48 -0.62
C SER A 56 -2.91 7.77 -1.64
N LYS A 57 -3.90 8.62 -1.33
CA LYS A 57 -4.93 9.02 -2.29
C LYS A 57 -4.31 9.82 -3.44
N GLU A 58 -3.55 10.85 -3.10
CA GLU A 58 -2.88 11.71 -4.08
C GLU A 58 -1.89 10.90 -4.94
N ALA A 59 -1.13 9.99 -4.35
CA ALA A 59 -0.14 9.19 -5.08
C ALA A 59 -0.79 8.09 -5.94
N TRP A 60 -1.81 7.40 -5.43
CA TRP A 60 -2.44 6.26 -6.10
C TRP A 60 -3.39 6.69 -7.22
N ASP A 61 -4.15 7.76 -7.02
CA ASP A 61 -5.00 8.34 -8.06
C ASP A 61 -4.14 8.91 -9.20
N ALA A 62 -3.01 9.55 -8.87
CA ALA A 62 -2.08 10.06 -9.87
C ALA A 62 -1.39 8.94 -10.67
N THR A 63 -1.05 7.81 -10.03
CA THR A 63 -0.43 6.68 -10.75
C THR A 63 -1.42 5.93 -11.64
N ILE A 64 -2.68 5.75 -11.22
CA ILE A 64 -3.73 5.18 -12.10
C ILE A 64 -4.00 6.13 -13.27
N ALA A 65 -4.11 7.44 -13.03
CA ALA A 65 -4.32 8.42 -14.10
C ALA A 65 -3.16 8.40 -15.11
N ALA A 66 -1.91 8.38 -14.65
CA ALA A 66 -0.74 8.28 -15.51
C ALA A 66 -0.70 6.96 -16.30
N TRP A 67 -0.98 5.82 -15.65
CA TRP A 67 -0.95 4.50 -16.30
C TRP A 67 -2.09 4.32 -17.32
N SER A 68 -3.29 4.85 -17.03
CA SER A 68 -4.41 4.86 -17.97
C SER A 68 -4.16 5.77 -19.18
N ALA A 69 -3.47 6.90 -19.01
CA ALA A 69 -3.09 7.76 -20.14
C ALA A 69 -2.06 7.10 -21.06
N THR A 70 -1.14 6.31 -20.51
CA THR A 70 -0.13 5.58 -21.30
C THR A 70 -0.70 4.34 -22.01
N THR A 71 -1.67 3.63 -21.40
CA THR A 71 -2.25 2.40 -21.99
C THR A 71 -3.32 2.67 -23.07
N TRP A 72 -3.80 3.90 -23.22
CA TRP A 72 -4.78 4.29 -24.26
C TRP A 72 -4.19 5.13 -25.40
N THR A 73 -2.87 5.29 -25.47
CA THR A 73 -2.18 6.02 -26.55
C THR A 73 -1.24 5.17 -27.39
N GLU A 74 -1.24 3.84 -27.21
CA GLU A 74 -0.60 2.89 -28.12
C GLU A 74 -1.67 2.08 -28.89
N PRO A 75 -2.07 2.52 -30.10
CA PRO A 75 -2.99 1.78 -30.97
C PRO A 75 -2.52 0.37 -31.36
N SER A 76 -1.25 0.04 -31.10
CA SER A 76 -0.61 -1.21 -31.51
C SER A 76 -0.83 -2.39 -30.56
N ALA A 77 -1.26 -2.15 -29.31
CA ALA A 77 -1.47 -3.23 -28.33
C ALA A 77 -2.83 -3.93 -28.45
N ILE A 78 -3.85 -3.25 -29.01
CA ILE A 78 -5.20 -3.81 -29.20
C ILE A 78 -5.19 -4.94 -30.25
N ALA A 79 -4.26 -4.92 -31.21
CA ALA A 79 -4.16 -5.93 -32.25
C ALA A 79 -3.51 -7.26 -31.82
N LEU A 80 -2.94 -7.35 -30.60
CA LEU A 80 -2.25 -8.55 -30.11
C LEU A 80 -3.05 -9.35 -29.07
N MET A 81 -4.29 -8.95 -28.78
CA MET A 81 -5.18 -9.58 -27.79
C MET A 81 -6.45 -10.19 -28.40
N ASP A 82 -6.43 -10.56 -29.68
CA ASP A 82 -7.46 -11.42 -30.27
C ASP A 82 -6.95 -12.88 -30.36
N PRO A 83 -7.45 -13.81 -29.51
CA PRO A 83 -7.00 -15.20 -29.51
C PRO A 83 -7.56 -16.05 -30.68
N ASN A 84 -7.98 -15.43 -31.79
CA ASN A 84 -8.59 -16.16 -32.91
C ASN A 84 -8.40 -15.48 -34.28
N THR A 85 -7.15 -15.16 -34.62
CA THR A 85 -6.73 -15.01 -36.02
C THR A 85 -5.84 -16.21 -36.38
N PRO A 86 -6.05 -16.84 -37.56
CA PRO A 86 -5.35 -18.07 -37.97
C PRO A 86 -3.84 -17.88 -38.15
#